data_AF-A0A4Y2P325-F1
#
_entry.id   AF-A0A4Y2P325-F1
#
_cell.length_a   1.000
_cell.length_b   1.000
_cell.length_c   1.000
_cell.angle_alpha   90.00
_cell.angle_beta   90.00
_cell.angle_gamma   90.00
#
_symmetry.space_group_name_H-M   'P 1'
#
loop_
_entity.id
_entity.type
_entity.pdbx_description
1 polymer ?
#
loop_
_entity_poly.entity_id
_entity_poly.type
_entity_poly.pdbx_seq_one_letter_code
_entity_poly.pdbx_strand_id
1 'polypeptide(L)'
;MVILSAQDVLQYFSDIVQHSKYPSNIMELPIGIRDKIHLRNYFRRQWQRTRDPEFRREFYKIKDEIAAETKQHLLQKRADQIASFTPDSRSLWRRSKLLRKPYSPIPPLRGETGHPALAPIEKAEVLADSLRKQFEPNTDPIFDNPIVSGKVHEVVESFANSPHINNLSSVTASEVSDF
;
A
#
# COMPACT_ATOMS: atom_id res chain seq x y z
N MET A 1 -6.89 -2.87 21.31
CA MET A 1 -5.69 -3.69 21.07
C MET A 1 -6.00 -4.57 19.87
N VAL A 2 -5.57 -4.19 18.66
CA VAL A 2 -5.90 -4.96 17.45
C VAL A 2 -4.98 -6.18 17.41
N ILE A 3 -5.53 -7.34 17.71
CA ILE A 3 -4.83 -8.62 17.58
C ILE A 3 -4.72 -8.87 16.07
N LEU A 4 -3.54 -8.67 15.50
CA LEU A 4 -3.28 -9.04 14.11
C LEU A 4 -3.49 -10.55 13.98
N SER A 5 -4.38 -10.95 13.09
CA SER A 5 -4.65 -12.36 12.80
C SER A 5 -3.38 -13.02 12.27
N ALA A 6 -3.22 -14.34 12.49
CA ALA A 6 -2.13 -15.10 11.89
C ALA A 6 -2.10 -14.92 10.35
N GLN A 7 -3.27 -14.71 9.73
CA GLN A 7 -3.41 -14.37 8.31
C GLN A 7 -2.77 -13.01 7.98
N ASP A 8 -2.95 -11.99 8.81
CA ASP A 8 -2.43 -10.64 8.59
C ASP A 8 -0.90 -10.60 8.69
N VAL A 9 -0.36 -11.39 9.63
CA VAL A 9 1.09 -11.55 9.81
C VAL A 9 1.71 -12.24 8.60
N LEU A 10 1.09 -13.31 8.10
CA LEU A 10 1.54 -14.02 6.89
C LEU A 10 1.42 -13.14 5.63
N GLN A 11 0.36 -12.34 5.52
CA GLN A 11 0.17 -11.41 4.40
C GLN A 11 1.24 -10.31 4.40
N TYR A 12 1.50 -9.69 5.55
CA TYR A 12 2.58 -8.71 5.71
C TYR A 12 3.96 -9.30 5.35
N PHE A 13 4.23 -10.54 5.74
CA PHE A 13 5.47 -11.23 5.38
C PHE A 13 5.57 -11.57 3.89
N SER A 14 4.44 -11.88 3.23
CA SER A 14 4.36 -12.04 1.78
C SER A 14 4.69 -10.72 1.06
N ASP A 15 4.12 -9.61 1.52
CA ASP A 15 4.29 -8.28 0.90
C ASP A 15 5.73 -7.76 1.04
N ILE A 16 6.40 -8.01 2.17
CA ILE A 16 7.84 -7.71 2.33
C ILE A 16 8.71 -8.52 1.36
N VAL A 17 8.35 -9.78 1.08
CA VAL A 17 9.11 -10.63 0.16
C VAL A 17 8.95 -10.15 -1.29
N GLN A 18 7.80 -9.59 -1.67
CA GLN A 18 7.54 -9.03 -3.01
C GLN A 18 8.46 -7.83 -3.34
N HIS A 19 8.95 -7.09 -2.34
CA HIS A 19 9.81 -5.91 -2.55
C HIS A 19 11.31 -6.17 -2.39
N SER A 20 11.70 -7.38 -2.01
CA SER A 20 13.10 -7.81 -2.06
C SER A 20 13.46 -8.17 -3.50
N LYS A 21 13.82 -7.17 -4.33
CA LYS A 21 14.64 -7.42 -5.53
C LYS A 21 15.79 -8.31 -5.09
N TYR A 22 15.91 -9.47 -5.75
CA TYR A 22 16.83 -10.59 -5.51
C TYR A 22 17.98 -10.33 -4.53
N PRO A 23 18.31 -11.27 -3.62
CA PRO A 23 19.35 -11.06 -2.62
C PRO A 23 20.60 -10.47 -3.26
N SER A 24 21.10 -9.40 -2.66
CA SER A 24 22.23 -8.60 -3.14
C SER A 24 23.51 -9.43 -3.35
N ASN A 25 23.56 -10.66 -2.83
CA ASN A 25 24.64 -11.61 -3.03
C ASN A 25 24.13 -13.01 -3.42
N ILE A 26 24.42 -13.44 -4.65
CA ILE A 26 24.08 -14.78 -5.18
C ILE A 26 24.80 -15.90 -4.40
N MET A 27 25.92 -15.58 -3.73
CA MET A 27 26.70 -16.55 -2.96
C MET A 27 26.01 -17.00 -1.66
N GLU A 28 25.02 -16.25 -1.17
CA GLU A 28 24.25 -16.60 0.02
C GLU A 28 23.07 -17.54 -0.28
N LEU A 29 22.79 -17.80 -1.56
CA LEU A 29 21.72 -18.71 -1.97
C LEU A 29 22.17 -20.18 -1.94
N PRO A 30 21.23 -21.11 -1.66
CA PRO A 30 21.43 -22.53 -1.86
C PRO A 30 21.97 -22.85 -3.26
N ILE A 31 22.85 -23.85 -3.31
CA ILE A 31 23.56 -24.26 -4.55
C ILE A 31 22.57 -24.56 -5.68
N GLY A 32 21.48 -25.29 -5.41
CA GLY A 32 20.46 -25.59 -6.42
C GLY A 32 19.82 -24.35 -7.07
N ILE A 33 19.54 -23.30 -6.28
CA ILE A 33 18.99 -22.04 -6.81
C ILE A 33 20.06 -21.30 -7.65
N ARG A 34 21.32 -21.35 -7.21
CA ARG A 34 22.45 -20.76 -7.96
C ARG A 34 22.62 -21.42 -9.33
N ASP A 35 22.57 -22.74 -9.39
CA ASP A 35 22.66 -23.50 -10.64
C ASP A 35 21.52 -23.13 -11.61
N LYS A 36 20.30 -23.01 -11.10
CA LYS A 36 19.16 -22.53 -11.88
C LYS A 36 19.36 -21.10 -12.39
N ILE A 37 19.96 -20.20 -11.60
CA ILE A 37 20.30 -18.84 -12.05
C ILE A 37 21.29 -18.90 -13.24
N HIS A 38 22.30 -19.76 -13.18
CA HIS A 38 23.24 -19.97 -14.28
C HIS A 38 22.52 -20.51 -15.53
N LEU A 39 21.63 -21.49 -15.37
CA LEU A 39 20.83 -22.07 -16.45
C LEU A 39 19.87 -21.04 -17.09
N ARG A 40 19.18 -20.25 -16.27
CA ARG A 40 18.32 -19.13 -16.73
C ARG A 40 19.12 -18.11 -17.53
N ASN A 41 20.32 -17.77 -17.08
CA ASN A 41 21.21 -16.85 -17.80
C ASN A 41 21.75 -17.46 -19.10
N TYR A 42 21.95 -18.78 -19.16
CA TYR A 42 22.25 -19.50 -20.39
C TYR A 42 21.10 -19.38 -21.39
N PHE A 43 19.87 -19.69 -21.00
CA PHE A 43 18.70 -19.57 -21.89
C PHE A 43 18.47 -18.14 -22.37
N ARG A 44 18.68 -17.13 -21.51
CA ARG A 44 18.63 -15.73 -21.94
C ARG A 44 19.64 -15.42 -23.05
N ARG A 45 20.88 -15.90 -22.92
CA ARG A 45 21.92 -15.71 -23.94
C ARG A 45 21.58 -16.42 -25.24
N GLN A 46 21.06 -17.65 -25.17
CA GLN A 46 20.65 -18.40 -26.36
C GLN A 46 19.49 -17.71 -27.08
N TRP A 47 18.45 -17.30 -26.35
CA TRP A 47 17.31 -16.57 -26.91
C TRP A 47 17.73 -15.25 -27.57
N GLN A 48 18.62 -14.47 -26.95
CA GLN A 48 19.10 -13.22 -27.54
C GLN A 48 19.84 -13.41 -28.87
N ARG A 49 20.57 -14.53 -29.03
CA ARG A 49 21.34 -14.86 -30.25
C ARG A 49 20.49 -15.46 -31.35
N THR A 50 19.64 -16.43 -31.00
CA THR A 50 18.90 -17.24 -31.97
C THR A 50 17.51 -16.70 -32.25
N ARG A 51 16.95 -15.89 -31.32
CA ARG A 51 15.54 -15.47 -31.28
C ARG A 51 14.53 -16.62 -31.26
N ASP A 52 14.99 -17.83 -30.92
CA ASP A 52 14.15 -19.03 -30.81
C ASP A 52 13.15 -18.89 -29.62
N PRO A 53 11.83 -19.07 -29.86
CA PRO A 53 10.81 -19.02 -28.82
C PRO A 53 10.96 -20.12 -27.75
N GLU A 54 11.57 -21.26 -28.05
CA GLU A 54 11.78 -22.36 -27.10
C GLU A 54 12.66 -21.89 -25.94
N PHE A 55 13.78 -21.23 -26.24
CA PHE A 55 14.67 -20.66 -25.21
C PHE A 55 13.99 -19.55 -24.41
N ARG A 56 13.06 -18.80 -25.00
CA ARG A 56 12.24 -17.81 -24.27
C ARG A 56 11.33 -18.52 -23.27
N ARG A 57 10.64 -19.59 -23.66
CA ARG A 57 9.75 -20.34 -22.78
C ARG A 57 10.52 -20.95 -21.61
N GLU A 58 11.62 -21.63 -21.88
CA GLU A 58 12.45 -22.23 -20.82
C GLU A 58 13.03 -21.16 -19.89
N PHE A 59 13.44 -19.99 -20.42
CA PHE A 59 13.85 -18.86 -19.58
C PHE A 59 12.77 -18.45 -18.58
N TYR A 60 11.52 -18.28 -19.02
CA TYR A 60 10.43 -17.86 -18.14
C TYR A 60 10.08 -18.94 -17.12
N LYS A 61 10.05 -20.21 -17.54
CA LYS A 61 9.85 -21.36 -16.65
C LYS A 61 10.88 -21.38 -15.51
N ILE A 62 12.18 -21.35 -15.84
CA ILE A 62 13.24 -21.37 -14.81
C ILE A 62 13.21 -20.08 -13.97
N LYS A 63 12.85 -18.93 -14.54
CA LYS A 63 12.71 -17.68 -13.80
C LYS A 63 11.61 -17.78 -12.73
N ASP A 64 10.47 -18.39 -13.05
CA ASP A 64 9.38 -18.59 -12.09
C ASP A 64 9.74 -19.65 -11.03
N GLU A 65 10.42 -20.74 -11.43
CA GLU A 65 10.96 -21.72 -10.47
C GLU A 65 11.93 -21.10 -9.47
N ILE A 66 12.88 -20.27 -9.93
CA ILE A 66 13.82 -19.55 -9.06
C ILE A 66 13.05 -18.68 -8.07
N ALA A 67 12.02 -17.96 -8.52
CA ALA A 67 11.23 -17.11 -7.65
C ALA A 67 10.50 -17.91 -6.56
N ALA A 68 9.89 -19.04 -6.93
CA ALA A 68 9.21 -19.94 -6.01
C ALA A 68 10.17 -20.55 -4.97
N GLU A 69 11.30 -21.11 -5.43
CA GLU A 69 12.30 -21.73 -4.54
C GLU A 69 12.97 -20.71 -3.62
N THR A 70 13.29 -19.52 -4.14
CA THR A 70 13.86 -18.44 -3.32
C THR A 70 12.87 -18.01 -2.25
N LYS A 71 11.58 -17.85 -2.60
CA LYS A 71 10.53 -17.54 -1.64
C LYS A 71 10.44 -18.63 -0.56
N GLN A 72 10.39 -19.90 -0.95
CA GLN A 72 10.33 -21.03 -0.02
C GLN A 72 11.55 -21.06 0.91
N HIS A 73 12.76 -20.90 0.37
CA HIS A 73 13.99 -20.86 1.15
C HIS A 73 13.99 -19.72 2.18
N LEU A 74 13.58 -18.51 1.78
CA LEU A 74 13.48 -17.36 2.67
C LEU A 74 12.43 -17.57 3.76
N LEU A 75 11.29 -18.17 3.43
CA LEU A 75 10.25 -18.52 4.40
C LEU A 75 10.76 -19.55 5.42
N GLN A 76 11.44 -20.61 4.96
CA GLN A 76 12.03 -21.61 5.85
C GLN A 76 13.08 -20.98 6.77
N LYS A 77 14.02 -20.20 6.20
CA LYS A 77 15.04 -19.49 6.98
C LYS A 77 14.42 -18.58 8.04
N ARG A 78 13.30 -17.92 7.74
CA ARG A 78 12.55 -17.12 8.71
C ARG A 78 11.86 -17.98 9.76
N ALA A 79 11.25 -19.10 9.38
CA ALA A 79 10.63 -20.04 10.32
C ALA A 79 11.64 -20.60 11.31
N ASP A 80 12.81 -21.02 10.82
CA ASP A 80 13.92 -21.51 11.65
C ASP A 80 14.42 -20.43 12.62
N GLN A 81 14.55 -19.19 12.14
CA GLN A 81 14.89 -18.05 12.99
C GLN A 81 13.86 -17.81 14.10
N ILE A 82 12.56 -17.88 13.78
CA ILE A 82 11.48 -17.73 14.76
C ILE A 82 11.54 -18.87 15.79
N ALA A 83 11.72 -20.11 15.33
CA ALA A 83 11.81 -21.28 16.20
C ALA A 83 13.03 -21.22 17.14
N SER A 84 14.12 -20.58 16.72
CA SER A 84 15.30 -20.38 17.57
C SER A 84 15.12 -19.35 18.70
N PHE A 85 14.03 -18.57 18.72
CA PHE A 85 13.83 -17.58 19.78
C PHE A 85 13.38 -18.22 21.08
N THR A 86 14.05 -17.87 22.18
CA THR A 86 13.65 -18.23 23.54
C THR A 86 12.76 -17.13 24.13
N PRO A 87 11.71 -17.45 24.93
CA PRO A 87 10.80 -16.44 25.49
C PRO A 87 11.47 -15.32 26.29
N ASP A 88 12.53 -15.64 27.04
CA ASP A 88 13.26 -14.67 27.87
C ASP A 88 14.37 -13.92 27.12
N SER A 89 14.52 -14.19 25.82
CA SER A 89 15.61 -13.63 25.03
C SER A 89 15.33 -12.17 24.63
N ARG A 90 16.30 -11.29 24.89
CA ARG A 90 16.27 -9.88 24.43
C ARG A 90 16.15 -9.75 22.90
N SER A 91 16.54 -10.78 22.16
CA SER A 91 16.40 -10.88 20.70
C SER A 91 14.94 -10.91 20.25
N LEU A 92 14.06 -11.64 20.95
CA LEU A 92 12.63 -11.69 20.64
C LEU A 92 11.97 -10.31 20.78
N TRP A 93 12.29 -9.58 21.84
CA TRP A 93 11.83 -8.20 22.04
C TRP A 93 12.31 -7.25 20.92
N ARG A 94 13.59 -7.32 20.54
CA ARG A 94 14.13 -6.48 19.45
C ARG A 94 13.41 -6.76 18.12
N ARG A 95 13.14 -8.04 17.82
CA ARG A 95 12.47 -8.46 16.59
C ARG A 95 11.00 -8.09 16.57
N SER A 96 10.27 -8.33 17.66
CA SER A 96 8.86 -7.92 17.79
C SER A 96 8.69 -6.39 17.72
N LYS A 97 9.64 -5.61 18.26
CA LYS A 97 9.64 -4.14 18.11
C LYS A 97 9.72 -3.70 16.64
N LEU A 98 10.42 -4.42 15.77
CA LEU A 98 10.51 -4.11 14.34
C LEU A 98 9.22 -4.42 13.58
N LEU A 99 8.40 -5.36 14.06
CA LEU A 99 7.09 -5.68 13.48
C LEU A 99 6.03 -4.63 13.85
N ARG A 100 6.28 -3.85 14.90
CA ARG A 100 5.38 -2.79 15.30
C ARG A 100 5.47 -1.65 14.30
N LYS A 101 4.32 -1.23 13.75
CA LYS A 101 4.23 -0.03 12.91
C LYS A 101 4.90 1.14 13.64
N PRO A 102 5.87 1.85 13.03
CA PRO A 102 6.43 3.03 13.66
C PRO A 102 5.30 4.05 13.84
N TYR A 103 5.23 4.64 15.01
CA TYR A 103 4.31 5.76 15.23
C TYR A 103 4.75 6.90 14.32
N SER A 104 3.90 7.24 13.36
CA SER A 104 4.06 8.46 12.57
C SER A 104 3.17 9.51 13.22
N PRO A 105 3.74 10.60 13.78
CA PRO A 105 2.93 11.66 14.34
C PRO A 105 2.09 12.28 13.21
N ILE A 106 0.83 12.58 13.52
CA ILE A 106 -0.03 13.34 12.62
C ILE A 106 0.65 14.69 12.37
N PRO A 107 0.90 15.09 11.10
CA PRO A 107 1.52 16.36 10.82
C PRO A 107 0.61 17.51 11.30
N PRO A 108 1.18 18.63 11.75
CA PRO A 108 0.39 19.78 12.16
C PRO A 108 -0.42 20.33 10.98
N LEU A 109 -1.62 20.85 11.25
CA LEU A 109 -2.40 21.58 10.27
C LEU A 109 -1.60 22.81 9.82
N ARG A 110 -1.54 23.05 8.51
CA ARG A 110 -0.81 24.16 7.92
C ARG A 110 -1.76 24.96 7.04
N GLY A 111 -1.80 26.27 7.25
CA GLY A 111 -2.50 27.20 6.37
C GLY A 111 -1.68 27.53 5.14
N GLU A 112 -2.12 28.55 4.40
CA GLU A 112 -1.45 29.04 3.19
C GLU A 112 -0.02 29.52 3.42
N THR A 113 0.25 30.04 4.61
CA THR A 113 1.58 30.50 5.02
C THR A 113 2.56 29.35 5.24
N GLY A 114 2.09 28.09 5.24
CA GLY A 114 2.90 26.90 5.48
C GLY A 114 3.34 26.70 6.94
N HIS A 115 3.03 27.67 7.81
CA HIS A 115 3.27 27.60 9.26
C HIS A 115 2.22 26.69 9.95
N PRO A 116 2.62 25.98 11.01
CA PRO A 116 1.71 25.12 11.74
C PRO A 116 0.71 25.94 12.57
N ALA A 117 -0.58 25.61 12.47
CA ALA A 117 -1.63 26.17 13.32
C ALA A 117 -1.54 25.55 14.73
N LEU A 118 -1.27 26.38 15.73
CA LEU A 118 -1.05 25.95 17.11
C LEU A 118 -2.32 26.17 17.95
N ALA A 119 -2.91 27.35 17.84
CA ALA A 119 -4.10 27.71 18.60
C ALA A 119 -5.38 27.07 18.03
N PRO A 120 -6.42 26.81 18.85
CA PRO A 120 -7.68 26.26 18.36
C PRO A 120 -8.34 27.13 17.28
N ILE A 121 -8.29 28.46 17.44
CA ILE A 121 -8.85 29.40 16.46
C ILE A 121 -8.12 29.31 15.11
N GLU A 122 -6.78 29.28 15.12
CA GLU A 122 -5.98 29.13 13.90
C GLU A 122 -6.30 27.83 13.16
N LYS A 123 -6.55 26.74 13.89
CA LYS A 123 -6.95 25.46 13.29
C LYS A 123 -8.33 25.55 12.63
N ALA A 124 -9.28 26.22 13.28
CA ALA A 124 -10.61 26.42 12.72
C ALA A 124 -10.55 27.22 11.41
N GLU A 125 -9.76 28.30 11.38
CA GLU A 125 -9.54 29.11 10.18
C GLU A 125 -8.88 28.30 9.06
N VAL A 126 -7.80 27.55 9.35
CA VAL A 126 -7.15 26.70 8.34
C VAL A 126 -8.10 25.66 7.75
N LEU A 127 -8.98 25.09 8.57
CA LEU A 127 -10.00 24.15 8.09
C LEU A 127 -11.07 24.86 7.26
N ALA A 128 -11.55 26.03 7.69
CA ALA A 128 -12.51 26.83 6.96
C ALA A 128 -11.97 27.23 5.58
N ASP A 129 -10.72 27.68 5.51
CA ASP A 129 -10.02 28.01 4.26
C ASP A 129 -9.88 26.79 3.35
N SER A 130 -9.47 25.65 3.90
CA SER A 130 -9.35 24.41 3.13
C SER A 130 -10.69 23.96 2.55
N LEU A 131 -11.77 24.04 3.33
CA LEU A 131 -13.10 23.67 2.88
C LEU A 131 -13.59 24.64 1.80
N ARG A 132 -13.45 25.95 2.02
CA ARG A 132 -13.81 26.98 1.04
C ARG A 132 -13.17 26.68 -0.32
N LYS A 133 -11.87 26.41 -0.36
CA LYS A 133 -11.13 26.08 -1.60
C LYS A 133 -11.64 24.81 -2.29
N GLN A 134 -12.06 23.81 -1.52
CA GLN A 134 -12.60 22.56 -2.10
C GLN A 134 -13.96 22.75 -2.78
N PHE A 135 -14.71 23.77 -2.36
CA PHE A 135 -16.01 24.11 -2.95
C PHE A 135 -15.93 25.20 -4.02
N GLU A 136 -14.72 25.69 -4.34
CA GLU A 136 -14.53 26.57 -5.50
C GLU A 136 -14.63 25.76 -6.81
N PRO A 137 -15.29 26.29 -7.86
CA PRO A 137 -15.33 25.63 -9.15
C PRO A 137 -13.91 25.37 -9.67
N ASN A 138 -13.65 24.15 -10.12
CA ASN A 138 -12.36 23.80 -10.68
C ASN A 138 -12.15 24.55 -12.01
N THR A 139 -11.21 25.50 -12.04
CA THR A 139 -10.90 26.31 -13.23
C THR A 139 -9.83 25.68 -14.13
N ASP A 140 -9.31 24.51 -13.75
CA ASP A 140 -8.28 23.83 -14.53
C ASP A 140 -8.86 23.35 -15.88
N PRO A 141 -8.26 23.76 -17.02
CA PRO A 141 -8.78 23.46 -18.36
C PRO A 141 -8.74 21.96 -18.72
N ILE A 142 -8.02 21.16 -17.93
CA ILE A 142 -7.99 19.69 -18.05
C ILE A 142 -9.35 19.08 -17.67
N PHE A 143 -10.06 19.71 -16.75
CA PHE A 143 -11.37 19.26 -16.27
C PHE A 143 -12.54 19.95 -16.95
N ASP A 144 -12.27 20.95 -17.79
CA ASP A 144 -13.24 21.58 -18.69
C ASP A 144 -13.47 20.69 -19.94
N ASN A 145 -13.86 19.45 -19.68
CA ASN A 145 -14.28 18.50 -20.71
C ASN A 145 -15.80 18.64 -20.89
N PRO A 146 -16.28 19.14 -22.04
CA PRO A 146 -17.71 19.38 -22.29
C PRO A 146 -18.56 18.10 -22.19
N ILE A 147 -17.95 16.93 -22.38
CA ILE A 147 -18.63 15.63 -22.23
C ILE A 147 -18.86 15.31 -20.75
N VAL A 148 -17.86 15.56 -19.90
CA VAL A 148 -17.94 15.29 -18.46
C VAL A 148 -18.88 16.28 -17.78
N SER A 149 -18.79 17.57 -18.12
CA SER A 149 -19.67 18.60 -17.57
C SER A 149 -21.14 18.36 -17.94
N GLY A 150 -21.43 17.97 -19.19
CA GLY A 150 -22.78 17.60 -19.62
C GLY A 150 -23.33 16.38 -18.86
N LYS A 151 -22.49 15.37 -18.62
CA LYS A 151 -22.88 14.17 -17.86
C LYS A 151 -23.17 14.48 -16.39
N VAL A 152 -22.34 15.32 -15.75
CA VAL A 152 -22.55 15.76 -14.38
C VAL A 152 -23.85 16.57 -14.28
N HIS A 153 -24.09 17.47 -15.24
CA HIS A 153 -25.31 18.27 -15.28
C HIS A 153 -26.57 17.41 -15.41
N GLU A 154 -26.59 16.44 -16.33
CA GLU A 154 -27.68 15.47 -16.49
C GLU A 154 -27.96 14.71 -15.18
N VAL A 155 -26.91 14.22 -14.51
CA VAL A 155 -27.03 13.48 -13.25
C VAL A 155 -27.57 14.37 -12.12
N VAL A 156 -27.07 15.60 -12.00
CA VAL A 156 -27.51 16.55 -10.97
C VAL A 156 -28.98 16.94 -11.19
N GLU A 157 -29.39 17.20 -12.43
CA GLU A 157 -30.79 17.51 -12.75
C GLU A 157 -31.71 16.32 -12.49
N SER A 158 -31.29 15.10 -12.87
CA SER A 158 -32.08 13.89 -12.60
C SER A 158 -32.22 13.59 -11.11
N PHE A 159 -31.19 13.88 -10.32
CA PHE A 159 -31.23 13.81 -8.87
C PHE A 159 -32.21 14.86 -8.32
N ALA A 160 -32.02 16.14 -8.61
CA ALA A 160 -32.86 17.23 -8.09
C ALA A 160 -34.36 17.07 -8.43
N ASN A 161 -34.67 16.50 -9.60
CA ASN A 161 -36.04 16.27 -10.04
C ASN A 161 -36.62 14.90 -9.61
N SER A 162 -35.82 14.02 -9.01
CA SER A 162 -36.32 12.76 -8.45
C SER A 162 -36.88 12.96 -7.05
N PRO A 163 -38.02 12.33 -6.70
CA PRO A 163 -38.51 12.34 -5.33
C PRO A 163 -37.54 11.61 -4.41
N HIS A 164 -36.95 12.32 -3.44
CA HIS A 164 -36.09 11.74 -2.42
C HIS A 164 -36.87 11.48 -1.15
N ILE A 165 -36.92 10.21 -0.74
CA ILE A 165 -37.55 9.81 0.51
C ILE A 165 -36.55 10.09 1.65
N ASN A 166 -36.66 11.27 2.25
CA ASN A 166 -35.94 11.59 3.47
C ASN A 166 -36.68 10.97 4.67
N ASN A 167 -36.39 9.69 4.97
CA ASN A 167 -36.92 8.99 6.15
C ASN A 167 -36.30 9.46 7.47
N LEU A 168 -35.53 10.56 7.46
CA LEU A 168 -34.88 11.10 8.64
C LEU A 168 -35.82 12.12 9.28
N SER A 169 -36.12 11.93 10.57
CA SER A 169 -36.76 12.96 11.38
C SER A 169 -35.80 14.13 11.58
N SER A 170 -36.31 15.36 11.59
CA SER A 170 -35.52 16.54 11.93
C SER A 170 -34.93 16.40 13.34
N VAL A 171 -33.63 16.67 13.48
CA VAL A 171 -32.94 16.67 14.78
C VAL A 171 -33.61 17.66 15.71
N THR A 172 -33.93 17.23 16.93
CA THR A 172 -34.59 18.08 17.94
C THR A 172 -33.55 18.70 18.86
N ALA A 173 -33.77 19.94 19.33
CA ALA A 173 -32.82 20.67 20.18
C ALA A 173 -32.38 19.91 21.45
N SER A 174 -33.20 18.99 21.95
CA SER A 174 -32.90 18.12 23.09
C SER A 174 -31.88 17.02 22.79
N GLU A 175 -31.65 16.66 21.53
CA GLU A 175 -30.65 15.64 21.14
C GLU A 175 -29.22 16.22 21.10
N VAL A 176 -29.09 17.55 21.04
CA VAL A 176 -27.81 18.26 20.87
C VAL A 176 -27.27 18.82 22.19
N SER A 177 -28.09 18.86 23.25
CA SER A 177 -27.73 19.49 24.53
C SER A 177 -26.70 18.73 25.38
N ASP A 178 -26.33 17.50 24.99
CA ASP A 178 -25.48 16.62 25.80
C ASP A 178 -23.99 16.64 25.38
N PHE A 179 -23.56 17.64 24.60
CA PHE A 179 -22.16 17.84 24.20
C PHE A 179 -21.51 19.06 24.88
#